data_AF-A0A917Q8K1-F1
#
_entry.id   AF-A0A917Q8K1-F1
#
_cell.length_a   1.000
_cell.length_b   1.000
_cell.length_c   1.000
_cell.angle_alpha   90.00
_cell.angle_beta   90.00
_cell.angle_gamma   90.00
#
_symmetry.space_group_name_H-M   'P 1'
#
loop_
_entity.id
_entity.type
_entity.pdbx_description
1 polymer ?
#
loop_
_entity_poly.entity_id
_entity_poly.type
_entity_poly.pdbx_seq_one_letter_code
_entity_poly.pdbx_strand_id
1 'polypeptide(L)' 'MIVAVGVNTDGRREVLGMDVGPFEAETFWTAFLRKLARRGLRGVKLVISDAHEGTGSPSARARSTKSV' A
#
# COMPACT_ATOMS: atom_id res chain seq x y z
N MET A 1 9.91 -6.42 4.10
CA MET A 1 8.80 -6.28 5.06
C MET A 1 7.97 -5.07 4.64
N ILE A 2 6.64 -5.17 4.69
CA ILE A 2 5.74 -4.05 4.39
C ILE A 2 4.80 -3.78 5.56
N VAL A 3 4.52 -2.50 5.80
CA VAL A 3 3.57 -2.05 6.82
C VAL A 3 2.65 -1.00 6.19
N ALA A 4 1.34 -1.21 6.30
CA ALA A 4 0.35 -0.21 5.95
C ALA A 4 -0.06 0.58 7.19
N VAL A 5 0.11 1.90 7.11
CA VAL A 5 -0.39 2.85 8.12
C VAL A 5 -1.40 3.75 7.42
N GLY A 6 -2.57 3.92 8.04
CA GLY A 6 -3.64 4.78 7.58
C GLY A 6 -3.90 5.93 8.53
N VAL A 7 -4.56 6.97 8.04
CA VAL A 7 -5.20 8.00 8.85
C VAL A 7 -6.70 7.86 8.67
N ASN A 8 -7.44 7.67 9.76
CA ASN A 8 -8.89 7.51 9.71
C ASN A 8 -9.61 8.87 9.64
N THR A 9 -10.95 8.86 9.58
CA THR A 9 -11.77 10.07 9.50
C THR A 9 -11.64 11.00 10.69
N ASP A 10 -11.17 10.49 11.83
CA ASP A 10 -10.93 11.26 13.05
C ASP A 10 -9.51 11.87 13.07
N GLY A 11 -8.76 11.72 11.98
CA GLY A 11 -7.37 12.20 11.89
C GLY A 11 -6.36 11.33 12.66
N ARG A 12 -6.77 10.15 13.15
CA ARG A 12 -5.90 9.28 13.93
C ARG A 12 -5.14 8.32 13.03
N ARG A 13 -3.84 8.16 13.31
CA ARG A 13 -2.98 7.17 12.65
C ARG A 13 -3.18 5.80 13.26
N GLU A 14 -3.28 4.79 12.42
CA GLU A 14 -3.39 3.40 12.83
C GLU A 14 -2.68 2.44 11.88
N VAL A 15 -2.17 1.33 12.41
CA VAL A 15 -1.60 0.26 11.61
C VAL A 15 -2.75 -0.56 11.02
N LEU A 16 -2.88 -0.53 9.70
CA LEU A 16 -3.89 -1.28 8.97
C LEU A 16 -3.47 -2.75 8.79
N GLY A 17 -2.17 -3.01 8.67
CA GLY A 17 -1.63 -4.36 8.62
C GLY A 17 -0.14 -4.39 8.29
N MET A 18 0.44 -5.56 8.44
CA MET A 18 1.83 -5.84 8.06
C MET A 18 1.91 -7.19 7.35
N ASP A 19 2.92 -7.34 6.52
CA ASP A 19 3.27 -8.63 5.92
C ASP A 19 4.77 -8.73 5.67
N VAL A 20 5.25 -9.97 5.65
CA VAL A 20 6.66 -10.30 5.41
C VAL A 20 6.73 -11.21 4.21
N GLY A 21 7.47 -10.77 3.19
CA GLY A 21 7.61 -11.50 1.95
C GLY A 21 8.60 -10.81 1.01
N PRO A 22 8.81 -11.38 -0.19
CA PRO A 22 9.76 -10.85 -1.16
C PRO A 22 9.37 -9.43 -1.57
N PHE A 23 10.30 -8.51 -1.39
CA PHE A 23 10.08 -7.07 -1.51
C PHE A 23 9.80 -6.60 -2.96
N GLU A 24 10.27 -7.37 -3.95
CA GLU A 24 10.31 -6.97 -5.37
C GLU A 24 9.19 -7.56 -6.23
N ALA A 25 8.20 -8.25 -5.64
CA ALA A 25 7.13 -8.87 -6.41
C ALA A 25 5.87 -7.98 -6.43
N GLU A 26 5.46 -7.50 -7.61
CA GLU A 26 4.17 -6.81 -7.82
C GLU A 26 2.98 -7.65 -7.30
N THR A 27 3.10 -8.98 -7.40
CA THR A 27 2.13 -9.95 -6.89
C THR A 27 2.00 -9.89 -5.36
N PHE A 28 3.08 -9.55 -4.64
CA PHE A 28 3.09 -9.43 -3.18
C PHE A 28 2.31 -8.19 -2.72
N TRP A 29 2.53 -7.03 -3.35
CA TRP A 29 1.75 -5.82 -3.06
C TRP A 29 0.25 -6.01 -3.36
N THR A 30 -0.07 -6.63 -4.49
CA THR A 30 -1.46 -6.93 -4.86
C THR A 30 -2.12 -7.85 -3.85
N ALA A 31 -1.44 -8.92 -3.42
CA ALA A 31 -1.95 -9.84 -2.42
C ALA A 31 -2.17 -9.14 -1.06
N PHE A 32 -1.25 -8.27 -0.66
CA PHE A 32 -1.34 -7.51 0.57
C PHE A 32 -2.52 -6.53 0.58
N LEU A 33 -2.69 -5.74 -0.49
CA LEU A 33 -3.83 -4.82 -0.60
C LEU A 33 -5.17 -5.56 -0.63
N ARG A 34 -5.24 -6.71 -1.33
CA ARG A 34 -6.43 -7.58 -1.31
C ARG A 34 -6.73 -8.13 0.09
N LYS A 35 -5.71 -8.45 0.89
CA LYS A 35 -5.88 -8.89 2.29
C LYS A 35 -6.49 -7.78 3.14
N LEU A 36 -6.07 -6.52 2.96
CA LEU A 36 -6.68 -5.37 3.65
C LEU A 36 -8.13 -5.14 3.21
N ALA A 37 -8.41 -5.19 1.91
CA ALA A 37 -9.77 -5.04 1.38
C ALA A 37 -10.73 -6.13 1.91
N ARG A 38 -10.27 -7.39 1.95
CA ARG A 38 -11.03 -8.51 2.54
C ARG A 38 -11.31 -8.32 4.04
N ARG A 39 -10.43 -7.62 4.77
CA ARG A 39 -10.63 -7.25 6.17
C ARG A 39 -11.56 -6.06 6.39
N GLY A 40 -12.14 -5.52 5.31
CA GLY A 40 -13.10 -4.43 5.39
C GLY A 40 -12.51 -3.04 5.18
N LEU A 41 -11.22 -2.92 4.82
CA LEU A 41 -10.66 -1.63 4.42
C LEU A 41 -11.38 -1.14 3.15
N ARG A 42 -12.12 -0.04 3.27
CA ARG A 42 -12.94 0.56 2.22
C ARG A 42 -12.85 2.08 2.29
N GLY A 43 -13.22 2.76 1.21
CA GLY A 43 -13.23 4.23 1.17
C GLY A 43 -11.84 4.87 1.23
N VAL A 44 -10.79 4.16 0.82
CA VAL A 44 -9.42 4.68 0.77
C VAL A 44 -9.33 5.78 -0.29
N LYS A 45 -9.03 7.01 0.15
CA LYS A 45 -8.95 8.19 -0.72
C LYS A 45 -7.56 8.44 -1.29
N LEU A 46 -6.52 7.91 -0.65
CA LEU A 46 -5.13 8.13 -1.04
C LEU A 46 -4.28 6.94 -0.57
N VAL A 47 -3.39 6.47 -1.46
CA VAL A 47 -2.35 5.49 -1.14
C VAL A 47 -1.02 6.07 -1.57
N ILE A 48 -0.05 6.09 -0.65
CA ILE A 48 1.33 6.49 -0.91
C ILE A 48 2.21 5.34 -0.44
N SER A 49 3.13 4.89 -1.30
CA SER A 49 4.20 3.96 -0.96
C SER A 49 5.53 4.64 -1.21
N ASP A 50 6.56 4.32 -0.40
CA ASP A 50 7.92 4.70 -0.80
C ASP A 50 8.32 3.85 -2.01
N ALA A 51 8.93 4.49 -3.00
CA ALA A 51 9.53 3.79 -4.11
C ALA A 51 10.92 3.36 -3.66
N HIS A 52 11.05 2.14 -3.16
CA HIS A 52 12.38 1.55 -3.05
C HIS A 52 12.69 0.93 -4.42
N GLU A 53 13.53 1.62 -5.19
CA GLU A 53 14.01 1.14 -6.48
C GLU A 53 14.94 -0.07 -6.26
N GLY A 54 14.38 -1.27 -6.36
CA GLY A 54 15.13 -2.41 -6.89
C GLY A 54 15.44 -2.11 -8.36
N THR A 55 16.71 -2.19 -8.73
CA THR A 55 17.22 -1.85 -10.06
C THR A 55 16.55 -2.69 -11.15
N GLY A 56 15.70 -2.07 -11.98
CA GLY A 56 15.08 -2.73 -13.14
C GLY A 56 13.62 -2.35 -13.35
N SER A 57 13.40 -1.16 -13.90
CA SER A 57 12.10 -0.66 -14.35
C SER A 57 11.36 -1.68 -15.24
N PRO A 58 10.03 -1.83 -15.10
CA PRO A 58 9.16 -0.87 -15.77
C PRO A 58 8.21 -0.17 -14.79
N SER A 59 8.58 1.07 -14.44
CA SER A 59 7.69 2.21 -14.26
C SER A 59 6.37 1.98 -13.53
N ALA A 60 6.42 1.76 -12.22
CA ALA A 60 5.34 2.24 -11.36
C ALA A 60 5.55 3.75 -11.17
N ARG A 61 4.93 4.55 -12.04
CA ARG A 61 4.91 6.01 -11.98
C ARG A 61 4.31 6.46 -10.64
N ALA A 62 5.14 6.60 -9.61
CA ALA A 62 4.78 7.12 -8.29
C ALA A 62 4.68 8.66 -8.35
N ARG A 63 3.67 9.13 -9.08
CA ARG A 63 3.02 10.42 -8.86
C ARG A 63 1.59 10.25 -9.32
N SER A 64 0.78 9.67 -8.46
CA SER A 64 -0.65 9.69 -8.62
C SER A 64 -1.23 9.91 -7.24
N THR A 65 -1.45 11.17 -6.92
CA THR A 65 -2.64 11.58 -6.18
C THR A 65 -3.82 11.02 -6.98
N LYS A 66 -4.18 9.76 -6.73
CA LYS A 66 -5.46 9.24 -7.14
C LYS A 66 -6.38 9.50 -5.96
N SER A 67 -7.05 10.65 -5.97
CA SER A 67 -8.33 10.72 -5.30
C SER A 67 -9.17 9.62 -5.93
N VAL A 68 -9.44 8.57 -5.16
CA VAL A 68 -10.58 7.69 -5.43
C VAL A 68 -11.84 8.47 -5.08
#